data_AF-P27375-F1
#
_entry.id   AF-P27375-F1
#
_cell.length_a   1.000
_cell.length_b   1.000
_cell.length_c   1.000
_cell.angle_alpha   90.00
_cell.angle_beta   90.00
_cell.angle_gamma   90.00
#
_symmetry.space_group_name_H-M   'P 1'
#
loop_
_entity.id
_entity.type
_entity.pdbx_description
1 polymer ?
#
loop_
_entity_poly.entity_id
_entity_poly.type
_entity_poly.pdbx_seq_one_letter_code
_entity_poly.pdbx_strand_id
1 'polypeptide(L)'
;MKQEVEKWRPFGHPDGDIRDLSFLDAHQAVYVQHHEGKEPLEYRFWVTYSLHCFTKDYEHQTNEEKQSLMYHAPKESRPFCQHRYNLARTHLKRTILALPESNVIHAGYGSYAVIEVDLDGGDKAFYFVAFRAFREKKKLRLHVTSAYPISEKQKGKSVKFFTIAYNLLRNKQLPQPSK
;
A
#
# COMPACT_ATOMS: atom_id res chain seq x y z
N MET A 1 11.82 -12.77 -11.80
CA MET A 1 11.03 -11.65 -12.35
C MET A 1 10.89 -10.56 -11.29
N LYS A 2 11.37 -9.34 -11.55
CA LYS A 2 11.15 -8.19 -10.65
C LYS A 2 9.63 -7.96 -10.53
N GLN A 3 9.07 -8.16 -9.34
CA GLN A 3 7.63 -8.01 -9.13
C GLN A 3 7.18 -6.55 -9.06
N GLU A 4 8.13 -5.67 -8.79
CA GLU A 4 7.89 -4.32 -8.35
C GLU A 4 8.15 -3.34 -9.49
N VAL A 5 7.22 -2.40 -9.69
CA VAL A 5 7.35 -1.32 -10.66
C VAL A 5 8.11 -0.17 -9.98
N GLU A 6 9.21 0.28 -10.60
CA GLU A 6 10.02 1.39 -10.07
C GLU A 6 9.44 2.75 -10.49
N LYS A 7 8.92 2.86 -11.72
CA LYS A 7 8.29 4.06 -12.25
C LYS A 7 6.98 3.72 -12.95
N TRP A 8 5.90 4.40 -12.62
CA TRP A 8 4.60 4.21 -13.25
C TRP A 8 4.43 5.12 -14.45
N ARG A 9 3.93 4.55 -15.55
CA ARG A 9 3.54 5.34 -16.71
C ARG A 9 2.24 6.09 -16.37
N PRO A 10 2.09 7.36 -16.74
CA PRO A 10 0.82 8.05 -16.59
C PRO A 10 -0.28 7.34 -17.42
N PHE A 11 -1.53 7.55 -17.04
CA PHE A 11 -2.68 6.97 -17.73
C PHE A 11 -3.41 8.05 -18.53
N GLY A 12 -3.55 7.87 -19.85
CA GLY A 12 -4.42 8.72 -20.67
C GLY A 12 -5.86 8.28 -20.48
N HIS A 13 -6.65 9.07 -19.75
CA HIS A 13 -8.03 8.72 -19.43
C HIS A 13 -8.96 9.05 -20.61
N PRO A 14 -10.06 8.29 -20.84
CA PRO A 14 -11.00 8.54 -21.94
C PRO A 14 -11.65 9.94 -21.98
N ASP A 15 -11.55 10.71 -20.89
CA ASP A 15 -12.03 12.10 -20.82
C ASP A 15 -11.06 13.11 -21.46
N GLY A 16 -9.90 12.67 -21.93
CA GLY A 16 -8.86 13.49 -22.56
C GLY A 16 -7.75 13.93 -21.60
N ASP A 17 -7.93 13.76 -20.30
CA ASP A 17 -6.96 14.19 -19.29
C ASP A 17 -5.95 13.07 -18.94
N ILE A 18 -4.74 13.49 -18.59
CA ILE A 18 -3.68 12.57 -18.16
C ILE A 18 -3.71 12.42 -16.64
N ARG A 19 -3.88 11.19 -16.16
CA ARG A 19 -3.72 10.83 -14.75
C ARG A 19 -2.24 10.55 -14.46
N ASP A 20 -1.61 11.50 -13.78
CA ASP A 20 -0.25 11.34 -13.25
C ASP A 20 -0.23 10.22 -12.20
N LEU A 21 0.69 9.25 -12.36
CA LEU A 21 0.91 8.12 -11.45
C LEU A 21 2.29 8.16 -10.78
N SER A 22 3.09 9.21 -11.00
CA SER A 22 4.45 9.33 -10.45
C SER A 22 4.49 9.39 -8.92
N PHE A 23 3.37 9.76 -8.27
CA PHE A 23 3.24 9.69 -6.82
C PHE A 23 3.31 8.25 -6.26
N LEU A 24 3.10 7.23 -7.11
CA LEU A 24 3.26 5.81 -6.82
C LEU A 24 4.63 5.25 -7.24
N ASP A 25 5.55 6.09 -7.72
CA ASP A 25 6.90 5.65 -8.02
C ASP A 25 7.56 5.09 -6.75
N ALA A 26 8.43 4.11 -6.97
CA ALA A 26 9.16 3.50 -5.88
C ALA A 26 10.04 4.54 -5.19
N HIS A 27 10.05 4.52 -3.85
CA HIS A 27 10.78 5.51 -3.07
C HIS A 27 11.31 4.92 -1.76
N GLN A 28 12.19 5.65 -1.09
CA GLN A 28 12.69 5.27 0.23
C GLN A 28 11.83 5.90 1.32
N ALA A 29 11.34 5.08 2.25
CA ALA A 29 10.76 5.53 3.51
C ALA A 29 11.74 5.23 4.65
N VAL A 30 11.92 6.20 5.55
CA VAL A 30 12.82 6.08 6.70
C VAL A 30 12.00 6.23 7.98
N TYR A 31 12.06 5.21 8.84
CA TYR A 31 11.38 5.21 10.13
C TYR A 31 12.42 5.17 11.24
N VAL A 32 12.30 6.05 12.24
CA VAL A 32 13.25 6.14 13.36
C VAL A 32 12.56 5.74 14.65
N GLN A 33 13.06 4.71 15.30
CA GLN A 33 12.58 4.26 16.59
C GLN A 33 13.49 4.77 17.71
N HIS A 34 12.93 5.57 18.60
CA HIS A 34 13.60 6.04 19.80
C HIS A 34 13.32 5.10 20.96
N HIS A 35 14.36 4.81 21.75
CA HIS A 35 14.27 4.10 23.03
C HIS A 35 15.03 4.92 24.06
N GLU A 36 14.47 5.05 25.26
CA GLU A 36 15.14 5.77 26.34
C GLU A 36 16.52 5.16 26.64
N GLY A 37 17.54 6.03 26.73
CA GLY A 37 18.91 5.64 27.02
C GLY A 37 19.64 4.86 25.91
N LYS A 38 19.12 4.84 24.68
CA LYS A 38 19.75 4.15 23.54
C LYS A 38 19.78 5.05 22.31
N GLU A 39 20.78 4.82 21.45
CA GLU A 39 20.82 5.42 20.13
C GLU A 39 19.57 5.06 19.31
N PRO A 40 18.98 6.03 18.56
CA PRO A 40 17.83 5.78 17.72
C PRO A 40 18.12 4.69 16.67
N LEU A 41 17.17 3.79 16.45
CA LEU A 41 17.29 2.76 15.43
C LEU A 41 16.55 3.18 14.17
N GLU A 42 17.28 3.26 13.06
CA GLU A 42 16.75 3.68 11.77
C GLU A 42 16.43 2.49 10.86
N TYR A 43 15.25 2.53 10.23
CA TYR A 43 14.80 1.52 9.27
C TYR A 43 14.53 2.15 7.92
N ARG A 44 15.39 1.86 6.93
CA ARG A 44 15.23 2.31 5.54
C ARG A 44 14.55 1.25 4.69
N PHE A 45 13.30 1.49 4.34
CA PHE A 45 12.52 0.64 3.46
C PHE A 45 12.52 1.17 2.03
N TRP A 46 12.75 0.29 1.05
CA TRP A 46 12.37 0.55 -0.33
C TRP A 46 10.90 0.20 -0.52
N VAL A 47 10.08 1.21 -0.77
CA VAL A 47 8.63 1.11 -0.91
C VAL A 47 8.26 0.99 -2.37
N THR A 48 7.40 0.02 -2.69
CA THR A 48 6.86 -0.17 -4.03
C THR A 48 5.35 -0.42 -3.94
N TYR A 49 4.65 -0.15 -5.03
CA TYR A 49 3.20 -0.25 -5.11
C TYR A 49 2.77 -1.26 -6.16
N SER A 50 1.59 -1.83 -5.98
CA SER A 50 0.90 -2.67 -6.97
C SER A 50 -0.13 -1.84 -7.73
N LEU A 51 -0.43 -2.19 -8.98
CA LEU A 51 -1.52 -1.56 -9.73
C LEU A 51 -2.90 -1.72 -9.08
N HIS A 52 -3.07 -2.71 -8.20
CA HIS A 52 -4.30 -2.90 -7.41
C HIS A 52 -4.59 -1.72 -6.47
N CYS A 53 -3.66 -0.77 -6.30
CA CYS A 53 -3.87 0.48 -5.56
C CYS A 53 -4.68 1.52 -6.34
N PHE A 54 -4.74 1.45 -7.67
CA PHE A 54 -5.43 2.43 -8.52
C PHE A 54 -6.30 1.81 -9.62
N THR A 55 -6.31 0.48 -9.72
CA THR A 55 -7.13 -0.28 -10.69
C THR A 55 -8.13 -1.17 -9.98
N LYS A 56 -9.27 -1.44 -10.63
CA LYS A 56 -10.28 -2.40 -10.19
C LYS A 56 -11.09 -2.84 -11.40
N ASP A 57 -11.27 -4.16 -11.49
CA ASP A 57 -12.19 -4.77 -12.45
C ASP A 57 -13.54 -4.91 -11.75
N TYR A 58 -14.55 -4.22 -12.30
CA TYR A 58 -15.92 -4.26 -11.83
C TYR A 58 -16.78 -5.10 -12.77
N GLU A 59 -17.64 -5.94 -12.21
CA GLU A 59 -18.50 -6.84 -12.98
C GLU A 59 -19.58 -6.09 -13.78
N HIS A 60 -20.00 -4.92 -13.30
CA HIS A 60 -21.05 -4.11 -13.95
C HIS A 60 -20.57 -3.31 -15.17
N GLN A 61 -19.25 -3.20 -15.39
CA GLN A 61 -18.72 -2.46 -16.54
C GLN A 61 -18.84 -3.28 -17.82
N THR A 62 -19.21 -2.65 -18.93
CA THR A 62 -19.20 -3.29 -20.25
C THR A 62 -17.76 -3.59 -20.70
N ASN A 63 -17.61 -4.45 -21.70
CA ASN A 63 -16.28 -4.75 -22.26
C ASN A 63 -15.63 -3.50 -22.86
N GLU A 64 -16.42 -2.64 -23.50
CA GLU A 64 -15.98 -1.38 -24.10
C GLU A 64 -15.47 -0.42 -23.03
N GLU A 65 -16.21 -0.29 -21.91
CA GLU A 65 -15.77 0.52 -20.76
C GLU A 65 -14.47 -0.01 -20.18
N LYS A 66 -14.37 -1.33 -19.95
CA LYS A 66 -13.15 -1.96 -19.42
C LYS A 66 -11.95 -1.75 -20.34
N GLN A 67 -12.14 -1.86 -21.66
CA GLN A 67 -11.09 -1.64 -22.64
C GLN A 67 -10.64 -0.18 -22.67
N SER A 68 -11.58 0.78 -22.63
CA SER A 68 -11.25 2.21 -22.60
C SER A 68 -10.47 2.61 -21.34
N LEU A 69 -10.70 1.93 -20.23
CA LEU A 69 -10.03 2.17 -18.95
C LEU A 69 -8.80 1.29 -18.74
N MET A 70 -8.42 0.42 -19.67
CA MET A 70 -7.43 -0.61 -19.42
C MET A 70 -6.04 -0.03 -19.15
N TYR A 71 -5.50 -0.26 -17.95
CA TYR A 71 -4.11 0.06 -17.64
C TYR A 71 -3.24 -1.18 -17.79
N HIS A 72 -2.16 -1.08 -18.58
CA HIS A 72 -1.22 -2.16 -18.82
C HIS A 72 0.04 -2.00 -17.95
N ALA A 73 0.13 -2.78 -16.87
CA ALA A 73 1.34 -2.93 -16.05
C ALA A 73 2.19 -4.12 -16.56
N PRO A 74 3.46 -4.27 -16.12
CA PRO A 74 4.34 -5.32 -16.64
C PRO A 74 3.87 -6.77 -16.46
N LYS A 75 2.94 -7.04 -15.53
CA LYS A 75 2.50 -8.40 -15.16
C LYS A 75 1.04 -8.70 -15.43
N GLU A 76 0.21 -7.67 -15.38
CA GLU A 76 -1.23 -7.79 -15.51
C GLU A 76 -1.75 -6.48 -16.08
N SER A 77 -2.93 -6.58 -16.69
CA SER A 77 -3.69 -5.42 -17.14
C SER A 77 -4.98 -5.37 -16.35
N ARG A 78 -5.38 -4.18 -15.93
CA ARG A 78 -6.61 -4.00 -15.16
C ARG A 78 -7.25 -2.64 -15.44
N PRO A 79 -8.60 -2.54 -15.49
CA PRO A 79 -9.26 -1.27 -15.67
C PRO A 79 -8.88 -0.26 -14.57
N PHE A 80 -8.53 0.95 -15.00
CA PHE A 80 -8.27 2.09 -14.14
C PHE A 80 -9.54 2.46 -13.37
N CYS A 81 -9.38 2.75 -12.07
CA CYS A 81 -10.49 3.12 -11.21
C CYS A 81 -10.23 4.51 -10.65
N GLN A 82 -10.96 5.51 -11.16
CA GLN A 82 -10.82 6.91 -10.74
C GLN A 82 -10.95 7.09 -9.21
N HIS A 83 -11.90 6.40 -8.59
CA HIS A 83 -12.10 6.49 -7.14
C HIS A 83 -10.88 5.96 -6.36
N ARG A 84 -10.33 4.80 -6.75
CA ARG A 84 -9.10 4.26 -6.12
C ARG A 84 -7.90 5.15 -6.40
N TYR A 85 -7.77 5.69 -7.61
CA TYR A 85 -6.73 6.64 -7.97
C TYR A 85 -6.74 7.89 -7.07
N ASN A 86 -7.90 8.51 -6.88
CA ASN A 86 -8.06 9.69 -6.02
C ASN A 86 -7.65 9.38 -4.59
N LEU A 87 -8.14 8.27 -4.04
CA LEU A 87 -7.76 7.83 -2.70
C LEU A 87 -6.26 7.58 -2.59
N ALA A 88 -5.66 6.89 -3.57
CA ALA A 88 -4.23 6.62 -3.57
C ALA A 88 -3.41 7.92 -3.61
N ARG A 89 -3.82 8.89 -4.43
CA ARG A 89 -3.16 10.19 -4.57
C ARG A 89 -3.18 10.99 -3.27
N THR A 90 -4.31 11.00 -2.58
CA THR A 90 -4.49 11.80 -1.35
C THR A 90 -3.90 11.13 -0.11
N HIS A 91 -4.06 9.81 0.02
CA HIS A 91 -3.94 9.11 1.30
C HIS A 91 -2.74 8.15 1.36
N LEU A 92 -2.43 7.46 0.26
CA LEU A 92 -1.62 6.25 0.33
C LEU A 92 -0.19 6.51 0.82
N LYS A 93 0.51 7.47 0.23
CA LYS A 93 1.89 7.79 0.64
C LYS A 93 1.95 8.28 2.08
N ARG A 94 0.99 9.13 2.49
CA ARG A 94 0.87 9.61 3.89
C ARG A 94 0.73 8.43 4.85
N THR A 95 -0.16 7.49 4.54
CA THR A 95 -0.37 6.29 5.36
C THR A 95 0.86 5.39 5.45
N ILE A 96 1.62 5.23 4.37
CA ILE A 96 2.89 4.49 4.43
C ILE A 96 3.90 5.19 5.34
N LEU A 97 4.07 6.51 5.21
CA LEU A 97 5.01 7.26 6.06
C LEU A 97 4.60 7.27 7.54
N ALA A 98 3.31 7.18 7.84
CA ALA A 98 2.74 7.18 9.19
C ALA A 98 2.52 5.76 9.77
N LEU A 99 3.13 4.71 9.18
CA LEU A 99 3.00 3.34 9.69
C LEU A 99 3.40 3.16 11.17
N PRO A 100 4.45 3.83 11.71
CA PRO A 100 4.79 3.73 13.13
C PRO A 100 3.69 4.18 14.09
N GLU A 101 2.92 5.20 13.70
CA GLU A 101 1.83 5.80 14.48
C GLU A 101 0.49 5.10 14.23
N SER A 102 0.41 4.31 13.16
CA SER A 102 -0.80 3.64 12.71
C SER A 102 -1.10 2.35 13.47
N ASN A 103 -2.39 2.00 13.57
CA ASN A 103 -2.81 0.67 14.01
C ASN A 103 -2.67 -0.35 12.88
N VAL A 104 -1.47 -0.93 12.75
CA VAL A 104 -1.20 -2.01 11.81
C VAL A 104 -1.80 -3.32 12.32
N ILE A 105 -2.49 -4.06 11.45
CA ILE A 105 -3.11 -5.36 11.73
C ILE A 105 -2.56 -6.45 10.83
N HIS A 106 -2.67 -7.70 11.25
CA HIS A 106 -2.45 -8.86 10.36
C HIS A 106 -3.57 -8.97 9.32
N ALA A 107 -3.21 -9.13 8.04
CA ALA A 107 -4.13 -9.21 6.90
C ALA A 107 -4.06 -10.56 6.15
N GLY A 108 -3.51 -11.61 6.79
CA GLY A 108 -3.40 -12.96 6.24
C GLY A 108 -2.20 -13.15 5.29
N TYR A 109 -1.76 -14.41 5.14
CA TYR A 109 -0.69 -14.83 4.22
C TYR A 109 0.61 -13.99 4.30
N GLY A 110 1.03 -13.64 5.51
CA GLY A 110 2.23 -12.81 5.76
C GLY A 110 2.09 -11.33 5.39
N SER A 111 0.87 -10.88 5.09
CA SER A 111 0.55 -9.48 4.82
C SER A 111 0.04 -8.79 6.07
N TYR A 112 0.20 -7.48 6.08
CA TYR A 112 -0.32 -6.56 7.08
C TYR A 112 -1.25 -5.57 6.41
N ALA A 113 -2.04 -4.86 7.20
CA ALA A 113 -2.82 -3.74 6.71
C ALA A 113 -2.88 -2.61 7.73
N VAL A 114 -3.12 -1.41 7.24
CA VAL A 114 -3.51 -0.25 8.03
C VAL A 114 -4.84 0.26 7.47
N ILE A 115 -5.67 0.76 8.37
CA ILE A 115 -6.96 1.36 8.05
C ILE A 115 -6.87 2.84 8.39
N GLU A 116 -6.82 3.69 7.37
CA GLU A 116 -6.93 5.13 7.54
C GLU A 116 -8.41 5.52 7.68
N VAL A 117 -8.68 6.42 8.61
CA VAL A 117 -10.03 6.82 9.02
C VAL A 117 -10.20 8.30 8.68
N ASP A 118 -11.32 8.61 8.03
CA ASP A 118 -11.77 9.89 7.48
C ASP A 118 -11.52 10.05 5.97
N LEU A 119 -12.56 9.70 5.19
CA LEU A 119 -12.63 9.79 3.73
C LEU A 119 -13.71 10.78 3.25
N ASP A 120 -14.02 11.80 4.08
CA ASP A 120 -15.01 12.86 3.85
C ASP A 120 -16.49 12.50 4.09
N GLY A 121 -17.22 13.46 4.69
CA GLY A 121 -18.64 13.69 4.39
C GLY A 121 -19.71 13.08 5.31
N GLY A 122 -19.34 12.27 6.30
CA GLY A 122 -20.29 11.71 7.29
C GLY A 122 -20.66 10.24 7.07
N ASP A 123 -20.29 9.66 5.93
CA ASP A 123 -20.31 8.21 5.74
C ASP A 123 -19.03 7.59 6.30
N LYS A 124 -19.16 6.48 7.04
CA LYS A 124 -18.04 5.75 7.63
C LYS A 124 -17.30 4.95 6.56
N ALA A 125 -16.62 5.62 5.64
CA ALA A 125 -15.72 4.96 4.71
C ALA A 125 -14.31 4.88 5.32
N PHE A 126 -13.68 3.73 5.14
CA PHE A 126 -12.32 3.45 5.62
C PHE A 126 -11.41 3.17 4.43
N TYR A 127 -10.15 3.59 4.51
CA TYR A 127 -9.17 3.26 3.46
C TYR A 127 -8.27 2.11 3.92
N PHE A 128 -8.47 0.94 3.33
CA PHE A 128 -7.70 -0.25 3.63
C PHE A 128 -6.44 -0.31 2.78
N VAL A 129 -5.27 -0.29 3.40
CA VAL A 129 -3.96 -0.37 2.73
C VAL A 129 -3.27 -1.65 3.15
N ALA A 130 -3.24 -2.64 2.26
CA ALA A 130 -2.57 -3.91 2.48
C ALA A 130 -1.13 -3.86 1.96
N PHE A 131 -0.19 -4.40 2.74
CA PHE A 131 1.21 -4.43 2.39
C PHE A 131 1.94 -5.66 2.91
N ARG A 132 3.08 -5.95 2.31
CA ARG A 132 4.04 -6.95 2.76
C ARG A 132 5.35 -6.27 3.09
N ALA A 133 5.91 -6.61 4.25
CA ALA A 133 7.25 -6.19 4.64
C ALA A 133 8.18 -7.41 4.63
N PHE A 134 9.32 -7.29 3.95
CA PHE A 134 10.26 -8.38 3.79
C PHE A 134 11.69 -7.85 3.64
N ARG A 135 12.67 -8.75 3.64
CA ARG A 135 14.07 -8.43 3.40
C ARG A 135 14.53 -9.07 2.11
N GLU A 136 15.16 -8.30 1.24
CA GLU A 136 15.74 -8.80 -0.01
C GLU A 136 17.12 -8.17 -0.22
N LYS A 137 18.14 -9.00 -0.52
CA LYS A 137 19.53 -8.54 -0.74
C LYS A 137 20.02 -7.59 0.37
N LYS A 138 19.78 -7.99 1.63
CA LYS A 138 20.08 -7.24 2.87
C LYS A 138 19.31 -5.92 3.07
N LYS A 139 18.47 -5.48 2.11
CA LYS A 139 17.64 -4.27 2.21
C LYS A 139 16.24 -4.61 2.70
N LEU A 140 15.64 -3.69 3.46
CA LEU A 140 14.24 -3.79 3.87
C LEU A 140 13.36 -3.34 2.70
N ARG A 141 12.29 -4.09 2.43
CA ARG A 141 11.31 -3.80 1.39
C ARG A 141 9.90 -3.78 1.96
N LEU A 142 9.10 -2.86 1.44
CA LEU A 142 7.68 -2.76 1.72
C LEU A 142 6.95 -2.68 0.39
N HIS A 143 6.13 -3.68 0.10
CA HIS A 143 5.32 -3.70 -1.10
C HIS A 143 3.85 -3.55 -0.73
N VAL A 144 3.22 -2.46 -1.16
CA VAL A 144 1.78 -2.25 -1.02
C VAL A 144 1.07 -3.08 -2.07
N THR A 145 0.42 -4.15 -1.64
CA THR A 145 -0.20 -5.15 -2.52
C THR A 145 -1.55 -4.67 -3.05
N SER A 146 -2.29 -3.87 -2.28
CA SER A 146 -3.56 -3.26 -2.69
C SER A 146 -3.93 -2.12 -1.75
N ALA A 147 -4.70 -1.16 -2.24
CA ALA A 147 -5.31 -0.13 -1.42
C ALA A 147 -6.69 0.24 -1.97
N TYR A 148 -7.72 0.27 -1.11
CA TYR A 148 -9.10 0.46 -1.55
C TYR A 148 -10.03 0.87 -0.40
N PRO A 149 -11.16 1.52 -0.70
CA PRO A 149 -12.15 1.86 0.31
C PRO A 149 -12.90 0.61 0.78
N ILE A 150 -13.27 0.58 2.06
CA ILE A 150 -14.16 -0.42 2.66
C ILE A 150 -15.24 0.31 3.48
N SER A 151 -16.46 -0.25 3.51
CA SER A 151 -17.61 0.30 4.25
C SER A 151 -17.56 -0.02 5.74
N GLU A 152 -16.85 -1.08 6.12
CA GLU A 152 -16.75 -1.54 7.51
C GLU A 152 -15.30 -1.65 7.93
N LYS A 153 -14.99 -1.24 9.15
CA LYS A 153 -13.65 -1.37 9.71
C LYS A 153 -13.30 -2.85 9.85
N GLN A 154 -12.36 -3.32 9.03
CA GLN A 154 -11.84 -4.67 9.14
C GLN A 154 -11.16 -4.86 10.50
N LYS A 155 -11.63 -5.86 11.26
CA LYS A 155 -11.00 -6.25 12.52
C LYS A 155 -9.80 -7.16 12.25
N GLY A 156 -8.74 -6.99 13.03
CA GLY A 156 -7.56 -7.85 12.95
C GLY A 156 -6.71 -7.70 14.21
N LYS A 157 -5.85 -8.68 14.46
CA LYS A 157 -4.88 -8.61 15.57
C LYS A 157 -3.85 -7.53 15.26
N SER A 158 -3.74 -6.55 16.15
CA SER A 158 -2.78 -5.44 16.02
C SER A 158 -1.34 -5.91 16.20
N VAL A 159 -0.43 -5.25 15.50
CA VAL A 159 1.01 -5.46 15.59
C VAL A 159 1.72 -4.12 15.45
N LYS A 160 2.74 -3.86 16.27
CA LYS A 160 3.52 -2.63 16.14
C LYS A 160 4.39 -2.70 14.90
N PHE A 161 4.35 -1.66 14.06
CA PHE A 161 5.19 -1.59 12.86
C PHE A 161 6.68 -1.78 13.18
N PHE A 162 7.18 -1.14 14.25
CA PHE A 162 8.57 -1.30 14.66
C PHE A 162 8.93 -2.74 15.07
N THR A 163 7.98 -3.56 15.54
CA THR A 163 8.24 -4.99 15.78
C THR A 163 8.51 -5.74 14.47
N ILE A 164 7.75 -5.44 13.42
CA ILE A 164 7.96 -5.98 12.07
C ILE A 164 9.34 -5.56 11.54
N ALA A 165 9.62 -4.25 11.58
CA ALA A 165 10.87 -3.67 11.09
C ALA A 165 12.11 -4.21 11.83
N TYR A 166 12.04 -4.29 13.17
CA TYR A 166 13.10 -4.83 14.02
C TYR A 166 13.39 -6.30 13.72
N ASN A 167 12.35 -7.13 13.58
CA ASN A 167 12.52 -8.55 13.28
C ASN A 167 13.15 -8.75 11.89
N LEU A 168 12.72 -7.99 10.88
CA LEU A 168 13.32 -8.03 9.54
C LEU A 168 14.80 -7.62 9.57
N LEU A 169 15.12 -6.52 10.26
CA LEU A 169 16.49 -6.02 10.35
C LEU A 169 17.44 -7.08 10.94
N ARG A 170 16.97 -7.82 11.94
CA ARG A 170 17.73 -8.86 12.66
C ARG A 170 17.56 -10.29 12.09
N ASN A 171 16.91 -10.46 10.94
CA ASN A 171 16.59 -11.78 10.36
C ASN A 171 15.84 -12.71 11.34
N LYS A 172 15.00 -12.16 12.21
CA LYS A 172 14.10 -12.91 13.09
C LYS A 172 12.80 -13.22 12.37
N GLN A 173 12.08 -14.21 12.88
CA GLN A 173 10.74 -14.54 12.39
C GLN A 173 9.81 -13.32 12.51
N LEU A 174 9.03 -13.06 11.46
CA LEU A 174 7.99 -12.03 11.48
C LEU A 174 6.91 -12.38 12.51
N PRO A 175 6.32 -11.37 13.19
CA PRO A 175 5.21 -11.60 14.11
C PRO A 175 4.09 -12.37 13.38
N GLN A 176 3.51 -13.34 14.09
CA GLN A 176 2.34 -14.08 13.63
C GLN A 176 1.15 -13.66 14.49
N PRO A 177 -0.08 -13.66 13.94
CA PRO A 177 -1.26 -13.52 14.78
C PRO A 177 -1.24 -14.66 15.80
N SER A 178 -1.52 -14.37 17.08
CA SER A 178 -1.77 -15.46 18.04
C SER A 178 -2.88 -16.36 17.51
N LYS A 179 -2.92 -17.63 17.93
CA LYS A 179 -4.09 -18.48 17.65
C LYS A 179 -5.35 -17.92 18.30
#